data_AF-A0A101D040-F1
#
_entry.id   AF-A0A101D040-F1
#
_cell.length_a   1.000
_cell.length_b   1.000
_cell.length_c   1.000
_cell.angle_alpha   90.00
_cell.angle_beta   90.00
_cell.angle_gamma   90.00
#
_symmetry.space_group_name_H-M   'P 1'
#
loop_
_entity.id
_entity.type
_entity.pdbx_description
1 polymer ?
#
loop_
_entity_poly.entity_id
_entity_poly.type
_entity_poly.pdbx_seq_one_letter_code
_entity_poly.pdbx_strand_id
1 'polypeptide(L)'
;MANVTHEPVKRAMNRIRELSADEETRRLAFVRERALRDEVSFLNDAKREGLQEGEQLGIEKGEKLGIEKTARNLLKLGVLSNEQIAEATGLAVDEIAKLRIEDKH
;
A
#
# COMPACT_ATOMS: atom_id res chain seq x y z
N MET A 1 -41.61 18.04 -29.44
CA MET A 1 -40.88 17.13 -30.35
C MET A 1 -41.53 17.21 -31.71
N ALA A 2 -40.79 17.51 -32.78
CA ALA A 2 -41.36 17.64 -34.11
C ALA A 2 -41.94 16.28 -34.56
N ASN A 3 -43.23 16.22 -34.88
CA ASN A 3 -43.86 15.02 -35.42
C ASN A 3 -43.32 14.81 -36.84
N VAL A 4 -42.29 13.97 -36.96
CA VAL A 4 -41.74 13.56 -38.26
C VAL A 4 -42.79 12.69 -38.95
N THR A 5 -43.55 13.29 -39.86
CA THR A 5 -44.65 12.64 -40.61
C THR A 5 -44.17 11.91 -41.86
N HIS A 6 -42.94 12.15 -42.31
CA HIS A 6 -42.40 11.55 -43.52
C HIS A 6 -41.87 10.13 -43.26
N GLU A 7 -42.58 9.14 -43.78
CA GLU A 7 -42.35 7.72 -43.51
C GLU A 7 -40.91 7.22 -43.80
N PRO A 8 -40.24 7.64 -44.90
CA PRO A 8 -38.84 7.30 -45.14
C PRO A 8 -37.89 7.79 -44.03
N VAL A 9 -38.13 8.98 -43.48
CA VAL A 9 -37.28 9.54 -42.40
C VAL A 9 -37.52 8.78 -41.10
N LYS A 10 -38.77 8.41 -40.81
CA LYS A 10 -39.12 7.59 -39.65
C LYS A 10 -38.47 6.20 -39.72
N ARG A 11 -38.46 5.56 -40.90
CA ARG A 11 -37.76 4.28 -41.12
C ARG A 11 -36.25 4.41 -40.97
N ALA A 12 -35.64 5.47 -41.51
CA ALA A 12 -34.22 5.74 -41.34
C ALA A 12 -33.85 5.96 -39.86
N MET A 13 -34.65 6.72 -39.12
CA MET A 13 -34.45 6.95 -37.68
C MET A 13 -34.58 5.67 -36.85
N ASN A 14 -35.56 4.81 -37.14
CA ASN A 14 -35.68 3.52 -36.46
C ASN A 14 -34.48 2.61 -36.74
N ARG A 15 -34.00 2.58 -37.99
CA ARG A 15 -32.82 1.79 -38.36
C ARG A 15 -31.55 2.28 -37.67
N ILE A 16 -31.37 3.60 -37.57
CA ILE A 16 -30.26 4.19 -36.80
C ILE A 16 -30.39 3.81 -35.32
N ARG A 17 -31.59 3.91 -34.73
CA ARG A 17 -31.81 3.53 -33.32
C ARG A 17 -31.48 2.06 -33.06
N GLU A 18 -31.86 1.16 -33.95
CA GLU A 18 -31.48 -0.27 -33.86
C GLU A 18 -29.96 -0.46 -33.93
N LEU A 19 -29.29 0.14 -34.92
CA LEU A 19 -27.84 0.06 -35.06
C LEU A 19 -27.08 0.71 -33.89
N SER A 20 -27.61 1.82 -33.37
CA SER A 20 -27.05 2.53 -32.21
C SER A 20 -27.29 1.79 -30.90
N ALA A 21 -28.35 1.00 -30.75
CA ALA A 21 -28.59 0.19 -29.55
C ALA A 21 -27.49 -0.87 -29.36
N ASP A 22 -27.03 -1.50 -30.45
CA ASP A 22 -25.89 -2.42 -30.41
C ASP A 22 -24.57 -1.70 -30.09
N GLU A 23 -24.38 -0.49 -30.61
CA GLU A 23 -23.20 0.32 -30.32
C GLU A 23 -23.17 0.81 -28.87
N GLU A 24 -24.31 1.26 -28.36
CA GLU A 24 -24.48 1.68 -26.96
C GLU A 24 -24.24 0.51 -26.00
N THR A 25 -24.78 -0.68 -26.33
CA THR A 25 -24.54 -1.90 -25.54
C THR A 25 -23.05 -2.26 -25.52
N ARG A 26 -22.35 -2.20 -26.66
CA ARG A 26 -20.89 -2.41 -26.72
C ARG A 26 -20.12 -1.37 -25.90
N ARG A 27 -20.51 -0.09 -25.98
CA ARG A 27 -19.89 1.00 -25.20
C ARG A 27 -20.09 0.78 -23.71
N LEU A 28 -21.29 0.42 -23.26
CA LEU A 28 -21.59 0.10 -21.86
C LEU A 28 -20.78 -1.10 -21.37
N ALA A 29 -20.68 -2.15 -22.18
CA ALA A 29 -19.85 -3.32 -21.86
C ALA A 29 -18.37 -2.94 -21.71
N PHE A 30 -17.83 -2.13 -22.62
CA PHE A 30 -16.45 -1.64 -22.55
C PHE A 30 -16.20 -0.75 -21.32
N VAL A 31 -17.11 0.18 -21.01
CA VAL A 31 -17.02 1.04 -19.82
C VAL A 31 -17.06 0.19 -18.55
N ARG A 32 -17.93 -0.81 -18.49
CA ARG A 32 -18.00 -1.74 -17.35
C ARG A 32 -16.73 -2.57 -17.22
N GLU A 33 -16.22 -3.13 -18.31
CA GLU A 33 -14.97 -3.89 -18.31
C GLU A 33 -13.79 -3.04 -17.85
N ARG A 34 -13.72 -1.79 -18.32
CA ARG A 34 -12.72 -0.82 -17.87
C ARG A 34 -12.85 -0.53 -16.38
N ALA A 35 -14.05 -0.24 -15.88
CA ALA A 35 -14.28 0.02 -14.45
C ALA A 35 -13.84 -1.16 -13.58
N LEU A 36 -14.14 -2.40 -14.00
CA LEU A 36 -13.70 -3.60 -13.28
C LEU A 36 -12.18 -3.76 -13.29
N ARG A 37 -11.51 -3.47 -14.41
CA ARG A 37 -10.04 -3.51 -14.50
C ARG A 37 -9.38 -2.44 -13.64
N ASP A 38 -9.95 -1.24 -13.64
CA ASP A 38 -9.46 -0.13 -12.82
C ASP A 38 -9.60 -0.50 -11.34
N GLU A 39 -10.76 -1.03 -10.91
CA GLU A 39 -10.98 -1.52 -9.54
C GLU A 39 -9.98 -2.60 -9.12
N VAL A 40 -9.75 -3.61 -9.97
CA VAL A 40 -8.75 -4.66 -9.70
C VAL A 40 -7.35 -4.08 -9.60
N SER A 41 -7.00 -3.12 -10.46
CA SER A 41 -5.70 -2.45 -10.43
C SER A 41 -5.52 -1.68 -9.12
N PHE A 42 -6.51 -0.88 -8.72
CA PHE A 42 -6.49 -0.15 -7.45
C PHE A 42 -6.31 -1.07 -6.24
N LEU A 43 -7.03 -2.18 -6.19
CA LEU A 43 -6.90 -3.15 -5.08
C LEU A 43 -5.51 -3.80 -5.06
N ASN A 44 -4.95 -4.13 -6.23
CA ASN A 44 -3.63 -4.72 -6.33
C ASN A 44 -2.53 -3.73 -5.92
N ASP A 45 -2.66 -2.47 -6.32
CA ASP A 45 -1.70 -1.43 -5.98
C ASP A 45 -1.77 -1.12 -4.48
N ALA A 46 -2.96 -0.95 -3.91
CA ALA A 46 -3.14 -0.77 -2.46
C ALA A 46 -2.56 -1.95 -1.65
N LYS A 47 -2.75 -3.19 -2.12
CA LYS A 47 -2.14 -4.37 -1.49
C LYS A 47 -0.62 -4.36 -1.59
N ARG A 48 -0.06 -3.96 -2.74
CA ARG A 48 1.39 -3.88 -2.94
C ARG A 48 2.00 -2.83 -2.03
N GLU A 49 1.42 -1.64 -1.98
CA GLU A 49 1.84 -0.55 -1.10
C GLU A 49 1.80 -0.99 0.36
N GLY A 50 0.69 -1.57 0.81
CA GLY A 50 0.57 -2.05 2.19
C GLY A 50 1.59 -3.13 2.57
N LEU A 51 1.96 -4.02 1.62
CA LEU A 51 3.02 -5.00 1.85
C LEU A 51 4.40 -4.35 1.93
N GLN A 52 4.70 -3.39 1.04
CA GLN A 52 5.98 -2.66 1.04
C GLN A 52 6.15 -1.83 2.31
N GLU A 53 5.12 -1.09 2.73
CA GLU A 53 5.13 -0.35 3.97
C GLU A 53 5.29 -1.29 5.18
N GLY A 54 4.57 -2.41 5.18
CA GLY A 54 4.66 -3.42 6.24
C GLY A 54 6.06 -4.04 6.35
N GLU A 55 6.70 -4.33 5.23
CA GLU A 55 8.07 -4.85 5.17
C GLU A 55 9.07 -3.80 5.68
N GLN A 56 8.98 -2.56 5.20
CA GLN A 56 9.86 -1.47 5.62
C GLN A 56 9.74 -1.20 7.14
N LEU A 57 8.51 -1.08 7.65
CA LEU A 57 8.27 -0.92 9.09
C LEU A 57 8.75 -2.13 9.90
N GLY A 58 8.63 -3.34 9.34
CA GLY A 58 9.12 -4.58 9.93
C GLY A 58 10.64 -4.58 10.07
N ILE A 59 11.36 -4.19 9.01
CA ILE A 59 12.82 -4.08 9.00
C ILE A 59 13.28 -3.04 10.02
N GLU A 60 12.73 -1.82 9.98
CA GLU A 60 13.12 -0.75 10.91
C GLU A 60 12.88 -1.12 12.38
N LYS A 61 11.73 -1.74 12.70
CA LYS A 61 11.46 -2.23 14.06
C LYS A 61 12.39 -3.37 14.42
N GLY A 62 12.65 -4.29 13.49
CA GLY A 62 13.55 -5.42 13.68
C GLY A 62 14.98 -4.99 13.97
N GLU A 63 15.50 -4.01 13.24
CA GLU A 63 16.84 -3.44 13.45
C GLU A 63 16.94 -2.78 14.82
N LYS A 64 15.98 -1.92 15.20
CA LYS A 64 15.97 -1.27 16.53
C LYS A 64 15.93 -2.29 17.66
N LEU A 65 15.04 -3.27 17.58
CA LEU A 65 14.94 -4.35 18.57
C LEU A 65 16.20 -5.21 18.60
N GLY A 66 16.84 -5.45 17.45
CA GLY A 66 18.08 -6.20 17.34
C GLY A 66 19.25 -5.49 18.01
N ILE A 67 19.39 -4.18 17.76
CA ILE A 67 20.41 -3.32 18.37
C ILE A 67 20.21 -3.29 19.89
N GLU A 68 18.98 -3.05 20.37
CA GLU A 68 18.69 -3.00 21.80
C GLU A 68 18.95 -4.36 22.48
N LYS A 69 18.53 -5.47 21.86
CA LYS A 69 18.79 -6.82 22.37
C LYS A 69 20.29 -7.09 22.45
N THR A 70 21.06 -6.64 21.47
CA THR A 70 22.52 -6.76 21.47
C THR A 70 23.11 -5.95 22.62
N ALA A 71 22.69 -4.70 22.81
CA ALA A 71 23.12 -3.88 23.94
C ALA A 71 22.82 -4.52 25.30
N ARG A 72 21.60 -5.05 25.51
CA ARG A 72 21.22 -5.78 26.74
C ARG A 72 22.08 -7.03 26.95
N ASN A 73 22.37 -7.79 25.90
CA ASN A 73 23.25 -8.96 26.00
C ASN A 73 24.68 -8.55 26.41
N LEU A 74 25.23 -7.47 25.83
CA LEU A 74 26.55 -6.96 26.18
C LEU A 74 26.59 -6.44 27.63
N LEU A 75 25.54 -5.75 28.08
CA LEU A 75 25.40 -5.32 29.47
C LEU A 75 25.37 -6.50 30.45
N LYS A 76 24.65 -7.58 30.10
CA LYS A 76 24.59 -8.82 30.90
C LYS A 76 25.93 -9.53 31.00
N LEU A 77 26.79 -9.44 29.99
CA LEU A 77 28.15 -9.98 30.06
C LEU A 77 29.00 -9.24 31.10
N GLY A 78 28.69 -7.97 31.40
CA GLY A 78 29.28 -7.22 32.52
C GLY A 78 30.75 -6.84 32.36
N VAL A 79 31.36 -7.12 31.21
CA VAL A 79 32.80 -6.90 30.94
C VAL A 79 33.09 -5.59 30.19
N LEU A 80 32.09 -4.99 29.53
CA LEU A 80 32.25 -3.78 28.72
C LEU A 80 31.75 -2.54 29.47
N SER A 81 32.38 -1.39 29.22
CA SER A 81 31.88 -0.08 29.68
C SER A 81 30.69 0.39 28.84
N ASN A 82 29.93 1.38 29.33
CA ASN A 82 28.79 1.92 28.60
C ASN A 82 29.22 2.56 27.27
N GLU A 83 30.41 3.17 27.25
CA GLU A 83 31.01 3.80 26.07
C GLU A 83 31.38 2.76 25.00
N GLN A 84 31.96 1.62 25.40
CA GLN A 84 32.30 0.53 24.48
C GLN A 84 31.04 -0.14 23.89
N ILE A 85 29.98 -0.26 24.69
CA ILE A 85 28.71 -0.82 24.22
C ILE A 85 28.03 0.16 23.25
N ALA A 86 28.06 1.46 23.56
CA ALA A 86 27.57 2.51 22.66
C ALA A 86 28.30 2.48 21.31
N GLU A 87 29.63 2.38 21.31
CA GLU A 87 30.43 2.25 20.09
C GLU A 87 30.09 0.99 19.28
N ALA A 88 29.94 -0.17 19.95
CA ALA A 88 29.65 -1.44 19.28
C ALA A 88 28.21 -1.54 18.72
N THR A 89 27.26 -0.82 19.32
CA THR A 89 25.83 -0.91 18.96
C THR A 89 25.33 0.30 18.18
N GLY A 90 26.09 1.39 18.13
CA GLY A 90 25.70 2.66 17.52
C GLY A 90 24.66 3.44 18.33
N LEU A 91 24.36 3.02 19.57
CA LEU A 91 23.45 3.72 20.47
C LEU A 91 24.16 4.85 21.21
N ALA A 92 23.40 5.83 21.69
CA ALA A 92 23.97 6.86 22.56
C ALA A 92 24.32 6.28 23.94
N VAL A 93 25.36 6.79 24.58
CA VAL A 93 25.78 6.37 25.93
C VAL A 93 24.63 6.52 26.94
N ASP A 94 23.81 7.57 26.79
CA ASP A 94 22.62 7.80 27.62
C ASP A 94 21.55 6.72 27.46
N GLU A 95 21.39 6.15 26.27
CA GLU A 95 20.45 5.04 26.01
C GLU A 95 20.93 3.76 26.68
N ILE A 96 22.23 3.46 26.57
CA ILE A 96 22.86 2.33 27.28
C ILE A 96 22.72 2.48 28.80
N ALA A 97 22.90 3.71 29.32
CA ALA A 97 22.73 3.99 30.73
C ALA A 97 21.29 3.73 31.22
N LYS A 98 20.28 4.11 30.43
CA LYS A 98 18.87 3.81 30.72
C LYS A 98 18.60 2.31 30.72
N LEU A 99 19.05 1.58 29.69
CA LEU A 99 18.89 0.13 29.58
C LEU A 99 19.51 -0.60 30.78
N ARG A 100 20.63 -0.11 31.29
CA ARG A 100 21.31 -0.68 32.46
C ARG A 100 20.56 -0.46 33.77
N ILE A 101 19.77 0.61 33.89
CA ILE A 101 18.91 0.86 35.04
C ILE A 101 17.68 -0.06 34.96
N GLU A 102 17.09 -0.21 33.78
CA GLU A 102 15.95 -1.11 33.55
C GLU A 102 16.30 -2.58 33.84
N ASP A 103 17.46 -3.08 33.41
CA ASP A 103 17.87 -4.47 33.63
C ASP A 103 18.27 -4.77 35.10
N LYS A 104 18.38 -3.74 35.96
CA LYS A 104 18.68 -3.90 37.40
C LYS A 104 17.44 -4.02 38.29
N HIS A 105 16.25 -3.81 37.74
CA HIS A 105 14.96 -3.97 38.41
C HIS A 105 14.28 -5.28 37.99
#